data_AF-A0A383E8Z0-F1
#
_entry.id   AF-A0A383E8Z0-F1
#
_cell.length_a   1.000
_cell.length_b   1.000
_cell.length_c   1.000
_cell.angle_alpha   90.00
_cell.angle_beta   90.00
_cell.angle_gamma   90.00
#
_symmetry.space_group_name_H-M   'P 1'
#
loop_
_entity.id
_entity.type
_entity.pdbx_description
1 polymer ?
#
loop_
_entity_poly.entity_id
_entity_poly.type
_entity_poly.pdbx_seq_one_letter_code
_entity_poly.pdbx_strand_id
1 'polypeptide(L)'
;MKFFFKTIFILFILFAFNNQKIEAGENNKELLKVDWSFKGVFGKFDRASLQRGYQVYTEVCASCHSMKLLSYRNLTEKGGPEFSEEQAKAIASNFELTDGPNSDGEMFTRAAKLSDKFVKPYQNIQEAKASNGGSYPPDMSVLVKARSGGAN
;
A
#
# COMPACT_ATOMS: atom_id res chain seq x y z
N MET A 1 -60.46 20.83 -20.84
CA MET A 1 -60.10 20.31 -19.50
C MET A 1 -59.05 19.19 -19.55
N LYS A 2 -59.25 18.10 -20.32
CA LYS A 2 -58.28 16.98 -20.43
C LYS A 2 -56.87 17.38 -20.91
N PHE A 3 -56.78 18.33 -21.85
CA PHE A 3 -55.48 18.80 -22.38
C PHE A 3 -54.70 19.60 -21.32
N PHE A 4 -55.39 20.44 -20.55
CA PHE A 4 -54.81 21.26 -19.49
C PHE A 4 -54.25 20.41 -18.34
N PHE A 5 -55.00 19.37 -17.92
CA PHE A 5 -54.53 18.39 -16.95
C PHE A 5 -53.32 17.60 -17.45
N LYS A 6 -53.27 17.27 -18.75
CA LYS A 6 -52.14 16.55 -19.36
C LYS A 6 -50.87 17.40 -19.38
N THR A 7 -51.00 18.70 -19.66
CA THR A 7 -49.86 19.65 -19.63
C THR A 7 -49.33 19.86 -18.22
N ILE A 8 -50.21 20.01 -17.22
CA ILE A 8 -49.82 20.12 -15.81
C ILE A 8 -49.09 18.85 -15.33
N PHE A 9 -49.59 17.68 -15.71
CA PHE A 9 -48.97 16.41 -15.35
C PHE A 9 -47.57 16.25 -15.95
N ILE A 10 -47.36 16.66 -17.22
CA ILE A 10 -46.05 16.64 -17.87
C ILE A 10 -45.08 17.63 -17.21
N LEU A 11 -45.53 18.84 -16.88
CA LEU A 11 -44.72 19.84 -16.16
C LEU A 11 -44.33 19.36 -14.76
N PHE A 12 -45.23 18.67 -14.05
CA PHE A 12 -44.95 18.09 -12.74
C PHE A 12 -43.91 16.98 -12.82
N ILE A 13 -43.98 16.12 -13.84
CA ILE A 13 -42.97 15.07 -14.08
C ILE A 13 -41.60 15.70 -14.39
N LEU A 14 -41.54 16.71 -15.26
CA LEU A 14 -40.29 17.42 -15.57
C LEU A 14 -39.70 18.12 -14.33
N PHE A 15 -40.53 18.67 -13.45
CA PHE A 15 -40.07 19.28 -12.20
C PHE A 15 -39.59 18.23 -11.18
N ALA A 16 -40.24 17.06 -11.12
CA ALA A 16 -39.84 15.95 -10.26
C ALA A 16 -38.49 15.33 -10.68
N PHE A 17 -38.18 15.27 -11.97
CA PHE A 17 -36.90 14.74 -12.47
C PHE A 17 -35.71 15.70 -12.30
N ASN A 18 -35.94 17.03 -12.19
CA ASN A 18 -34.85 18.00 -12.01
C ASN A 18 -34.23 18.01 -10.58
N ASN A 19 -34.83 17.31 -9.62
CA ASN A 19 -34.34 17.26 -8.23
C ASN A 19 -33.49 16.02 -7.90
N GLN A 20 -33.15 15.20 -8.90
CA GLN A 20 -32.21 14.10 -8.69
C GLN A 20 -30.78 14.65 -8.66
N LYS A 21 -30.18 14.73 -7.47
CA LYS A 21 -28.74 14.95 -7.33
C LYS A 21 -28.03 13.69 -7.82
N ILE A 22 -27.32 13.79 -8.94
CA ILE A 22 -26.36 12.78 -9.38
C ILE A 22 -25.05 13.09 -8.66
N GLU A 23 -24.82 12.45 -7.52
CA GLU A 23 -23.51 12.50 -6.87
C GLU A 23 -22.59 11.49 -7.56
N ALA A 24 -21.46 11.96 -8.09
CA ALA A 24 -20.39 11.05 -8.48
C ALA A 24 -19.91 10.31 -7.22
N GLY A 25 -19.65 9.00 -7.32
CA GLY A 25 -19.16 8.20 -6.19
C GLY A 25 -17.77 8.63 -5.66
N GLU A 26 -17.17 9.66 -6.22
CA GLU A 26 -15.99 10.34 -5.70
C GLU A 26 -16.34 11.15 -4.43
N ASN A 27 -16.38 10.45 -3.31
CA ASN A 27 -16.41 11.10 -2.01
C ASN A 27 -15.00 11.61 -1.66
N ASN A 28 -14.73 12.88 -1.99
CA ASN A 28 -13.58 13.63 -1.47
C ASN A 28 -13.83 14.00 0.00
N LYS A 29 -13.85 12.98 0.87
CA LYS A 29 -13.93 13.19 2.31
C LYS A 29 -12.63 13.82 2.79
N GLU A 30 -12.73 14.84 3.63
CA GLU A 30 -11.54 15.44 4.23
C GLU A 30 -10.78 14.39 5.03
N LEU A 31 -9.47 14.28 4.76
CA LEU A 31 -8.59 13.34 5.44
C LEU A 31 -8.34 13.77 6.89
N LEU A 32 -8.03 12.80 7.74
CA LEU A 32 -7.70 13.08 9.14
C LEU A 32 -6.38 13.87 9.19
N LYS A 33 -6.38 15.02 9.85
CA LYS A 33 -5.17 15.82 10.03
C LYS A 33 -4.42 15.32 11.26
N VAL A 34 -3.36 14.56 11.04
CA VAL A 34 -2.52 14.00 12.11
C VAL A 34 -1.30 14.89 12.32
N ASP A 35 -0.92 15.11 13.59
CA ASP A 35 0.29 15.85 13.93
C ASP A 35 1.48 14.90 14.05
N TRP A 36 2.08 14.59 12.90
CA TRP A 36 3.21 13.66 12.80
C TRP A 36 4.51 14.24 13.36
N SER A 37 5.33 13.39 14.02
CA SER A 37 6.64 13.80 14.56
C SER A 37 7.63 14.28 13.49
N PHE A 38 7.47 13.80 12.26
CA PHE A 38 8.28 14.18 11.10
C PHE A 38 7.74 15.39 10.33
N LYS A 39 6.68 16.04 10.82
CA LYS A 39 6.10 17.21 10.19
C LYS A 39 6.99 18.45 10.38
N GLY A 40 7.08 19.28 9.34
CA GLY A 40 7.87 20.51 9.34
C GLY A 40 9.33 20.31 8.94
N VAL A 41 10.06 21.42 8.75
CA VAL A 41 11.43 21.43 8.18
C VAL A 41 12.45 20.68 9.04
N PHE A 42 12.24 20.66 10.36
CA PHE A 42 13.13 20.01 11.33
C PHE A 42 12.52 18.73 11.94
N GLY A 43 11.37 18.27 11.42
CA GLY A 43 10.71 17.07 11.89
C GLY A 43 11.57 15.83 11.68
N LYS A 44 11.42 14.84 12.56
CA LYS A 44 12.13 13.56 12.47
C LYS A 44 11.16 12.39 12.66
N PHE A 45 11.45 11.27 12.00
CA PHE A 45 10.73 10.04 12.28
C PHE A 45 11.01 9.58 13.72
N ASP A 46 9.96 9.08 14.38
CA ASP A 46 10.12 8.34 15.63
C ASP A 46 10.62 6.92 15.29
N ARG A 47 11.86 6.61 15.66
CA ARG A 47 12.50 5.31 15.43
C ARG A 47 11.67 4.16 16.00
N ALA A 48 11.11 4.31 17.20
CA ALA A 48 10.33 3.25 17.82
C ALA A 48 9.03 2.99 17.04
N SER A 49 8.41 4.05 16.50
CA SER A 49 7.29 3.95 15.59
C SER A 49 7.66 3.25 14.28
N LEU A 50 8.82 3.56 13.69
CA LEU A 50 9.29 2.90 12.46
C LEU A 50 9.52 1.39 12.66
N GLN A 51 10.09 0.98 13.80
CA GLN A 51 10.29 -0.44 14.13
C GLN A 51 8.96 -1.19 14.27
N ARG A 52 7.99 -0.61 14.98
CA ARG A 52 6.63 -1.18 15.08
C ARG A 52 5.92 -1.18 13.72
N GLY A 53 6.09 -0.13 12.92
CA GLY A 53 5.53 -0.04 11.57
C GLY A 53 6.08 -1.13 10.64
N TYR A 54 7.38 -1.44 10.75
CA TYR A 54 7.97 -2.58 10.04
C TYR A 54 7.36 -3.92 10.48
N GLN A 55 7.15 -4.12 11.79
CA GLN A 55 6.48 -5.31 12.30
C GLN A 55 5.07 -5.45 11.72
N VAL A 56 4.27 -4.39 11.74
CA VAL A 56 2.92 -4.37 11.15
C VAL A 56 2.96 -4.70 9.67
N TYR A 57 3.89 -4.11 8.91
CA TYR A 57 4.05 -4.45 7.50
C TYR A 57 4.31 -5.95 7.32
N THR A 58 5.29 -6.49 8.04
CA THR A 58 5.69 -7.88 7.92
C THR A 58 4.57 -8.86 8.31
N GLU A 59 3.86 -8.58 9.40
CA GLU A 59 2.85 -9.49 9.95
C GLU A 59 1.49 -9.39 9.25
N VAL A 60 1.17 -8.24 8.63
CA VAL A 60 -0.16 -7.99 8.07
C VAL A 60 -0.11 -7.71 6.57
N CYS A 61 0.75 -6.79 6.13
CA CYS A 61 0.70 -6.26 4.77
C CYS A 61 1.50 -7.10 3.77
N ALA A 62 2.59 -7.73 4.20
CA ALA A 62 3.55 -8.42 3.32
C ALA A 62 2.96 -9.64 2.60
N SER A 63 1.81 -10.16 3.07
CA SER A 63 1.05 -11.24 2.43
C SER A 63 0.38 -10.82 1.12
N CYS A 64 0.11 -9.52 0.92
CA CYS A 64 -0.54 -9.00 -0.28
C CYS A 64 0.27 -7.89 -0.96
N HIS A 65 0.99 -7.08 -0.20
CA HIS A 65 1.72 -5.91 -0.70
C HIS A 65 3.24 -6.13 -0.72
N SER A 66 3.82 -5.89 -1.89
CA SER A 66 5.28 -5.86 -2.04
C SER A 66 5.88 -4.52 -1.60
N MET A 67 7.17 -4.55 -1.27
CA MET A 67 8.03 -3.36 -1.11
C MET A 67 9.33 -3.56 -1.89
N LYS A 68 9.22 -3.65 -3.22
CA LYS A 68 10.28 -4.13 -4.11
C LYS A 68 11.48 -3.19 -4.28
N LEU A 69 11.39 -1.95 -3.80
CA LEU A 69 12.51 -0.99 -3.84
C LEU A 69 13.36 -1.02 -2.57
N LEU A 70 12.94 -1.76 -1.54
CA LEU A 70 13.65 -1.89 -0.28
C LEU A 70 14.30 -3.27 -0.15
N SER A 71 15.44 -3.28 0.54
CA SER A 71 16.25 -4.43 0.94
C SER A 71 16.36 -4.50 2.45
N TYR A 72 16.68 -5.68 2.99
CA TYR A 72 16.83 -5.85 4.44
C TYR A 72 17.91 -4.94 5.05
N ARG A 73 18.95 -4.59 4.30
CA ARG A 73 19.95 -3.57 4.71
C ARG A 73 19.35 -2.19 4.99
N ASN A 74 18.21 -1.83 4.39
CA ASN A 74 17.57 -0.54 4.66
C ASN A 74 17.01 -0.47 6.10
N LEU A 75 16.83 -1.61 6.78
CA LEU A 75 16.41 -1.66 8.17
C LEU A 75 17.45 -1.08 9.14
N THR A 76 18.72 -1.00 8.74
CA THR A 76 19.81 -0.43 9.53
C THR A 76 20.10 1.03 9.19
N GLU A 77 19.41 1.62 8.20
CA GLU A 77 19.74 2.95 7.69
C GLU A 77 19.39 4.05 8.70
N LYS A 78 20.28 5.03 8.79
CA LYS A 78 20.09 6.23 9.61
C LYS A 78 18.84 6.99 9.16
N GLY A 79 18.00 7.36 10.11
CA GLY A 79 16.68 7.97 9.85
C GLY A 79 15.59 6.97 9.49
N GLY A 80 15.91 5.68 9.42
CA GLY A 80 14.97 4.56 9.30
C GLY A 80 14.71 3.88 10.65
N PRO A 81 14.36 2.59 10.64
CA PRO A 81 14.19 1.80 11.87
C PRO A 81 15.47 1.66 12.70
N GLU A 82 16.65 1.83 12.08
CA GLU A 82 17.97 1.76 12.73
C GLU A 82 18.15 0.52 13.61
N PHE A 83 17.72 -0.65 13.14
CA PHE A 83 18.09 -1.92 13.76
C PHE A 83 19.61 -2.11 13.71
N SER A 84 20.16 -2.85 14.67
CA SER A 84 21.56 -3.28 14.57
C SER A 84 21.74 -4.20 13.36
N GLU A 85 22.98 -4.32 12.87
CA GLU A 85 23.25 -5.21 11.73
C GLU A 85 22.91 -6.67 12.07
N GLU A 86 23.16 -7.10 13.30
CA GLU A 86 22.82 -8.43 13.82
C GLU A 86 21.30 -8.63 13.85
N GLN A 87 20.55 -7.64 14.33
CA GLN A 87 19.08 -7.67 14.33
C GLN A 87 18.53 -7.75 12.90
N ALA A 88 19.04 -6.93 11.98
CA ALA A 88 18.60 -6.94 10.60
C ALA A 88 18.97 -8.26 9.88
N LYS A 89 20.12 -8.87 10.19
CA LYS A 89 20.48 -10.22 9.71
C LYS A 89 19.52 -11.27 10.24
N ALA A 90 19.21 -11.23 11.53
CA ALA A 90 18.25 -12.16 12.14
C ALA A 90 16.84 -12.01 11.53
N ILE A 91 16.40 -10.78 11.30
CA ILE A 91 15.14 -10.47 10.62
C ILE A 91 15.16 -11.05 9.19
N ALA A 92 16.21 -10.79 8.41
CA ALA A 92 16.32 -11.29 7.04
C ALA A 92 16.29 -12.82 7.01
N SER A 93 16.98 -13.49 7.94
CA SER A 93 17.05 -14.95 7.97
C SER A 93 15.73 -15.66 8.26
N ASN A 94 14.70 -14.95 8.72
CA ASN A 94 13.35 -15.50 8.89
C ASN A 94 12.61 -15.70 7.56
N PHE A 95 13.17 -15.21 6.46
CA PHE A 95 12.57 -15.31 5.14
C PHE A 95 13.44 -16.15 4.22
N GLU A 96 12.78 -16.92 3.36
CA GLU A 96 13.43 -17.75 2.35
C GLU A 96 13.24 -17.14 0.95
N LEU A 97 14.24 -17.31 0.09
CA LEU A 97 14.14 -17.01 -1.32
C LEU A 97 14.84 -18.05 -2.18
N THR A 98 14.36 -18.17 -3.41
CA THR A 98 15.01 -18.94 -4.46
C THR A 98 16.24 -18.19 -4.99
N ASP A 99 17.36 -18.88 -5.09
CA ASP A 99 18.65 -18.41 -5.64
C ASP A 99 19.27 -19.51 -6.52
N GLY A 100 20.37 -19.18 -7.20
CA GLY A 100 21.10 -20.09 -8.08
C GLY A 100 21.22 -19.58 -9.51
N PRO A 101 21.62 -20.47 -10.44
CA PRO A 101 21.81 -21.91 -10.26
C PRO A 101 23.06 -22.27 -9.43
N ASN A 102 23.06 -23.46 -8.83
CA ASN A 102 24.24 -24.07 -8.19
C ASN A 102 25.18 -24.71 -9.24
N SER A 103 26.23 -25.42 -8.80
CA SER A 103 27.19 -26.09 -9.69
C SER A 103 26.57 -27.15 -10.61
N ASP A 104 25.43 -27.72 -10.20
CA ASP A 104 24.72 -28.76 -10.94
C ASP A 104 23.64 -28.17 -11.87
N GLY A 105 23.51 -26.84 -11.92
CA GLY A 105 22.53 -26.13 -12.75
C GLY A 105 21.16 -25.98 -12.09
N GLU A 106 21.02 -26.34 -10.81
CA GLU A 106 19.74 -26.35 -10.10
C GLU A 106 19.53 -25.06 -9.29
N MET A 107 18.29 -24.57 -9.27
CA MET A 107 17.88 -23.49 -8.36
C MET A 107 17.67 -24.07 -6.95
N PHE A 108 18.01 -23.30 -5.92
CA PHE A 108 17.88 -23.72 -4.53
C PHE A 108 17.24 -22.63 -3.68
N THR A 109 16.73 -23.00 -2.50
CA THR A 109 16.19 -22.05 -1.53
C THR A 109 17.24 -21.75 -0.45
N ARG A 110 17.34 -20.49 -0.04
CA ARG A 110 18.16 -20.08 1.10
C ARG A 110 17.49 -18.99 1.93
N ALA A 111 17.95 -18.86 3.16
CA ALA A 111 17.62 -17.72 4.00
C ALA A 111 18.07 -16.39 3.35
N ALA A 112 17.30 -15.32 3.57
CA ALA A 112 17.63 -14.00 3.06
C ALA A 112 18.79 -13.37 3.84
N LYS A 113 19.58 -12.57 3.12
CA LYS A 113 20.67 -11.75 3.65
C LYS A 113 20.34 -10.27 3.46
N LEU A 114 21.13 -9.41 4.10
CA LEU A 114 20.93 -7.95 4.09
C LEU A 114 20.83 -7.34 2.68
N SER A 115 21.56 -7.87 1.69
CA SER A 115 21.53 -7.37 0.32
C SER A 115 20.22 -7.70 -0.42
N ASP A 116 19.50 -8.73 0.02
CA ASP A 116 18.28 -9.16 -0.65
C ASP A 116 17.15 -8.15 -0.46
N LYS A 117 16.27 -8.10 -1.45
CA LYS A 117 15.04 -7.33 -1.38
C LYS A 117 14.05 -8.01 -0.43
N PHE A 118 13.09 -7.25 0.07
CA PHE A 118 11.96 -7.88 0.78
C PHE A 118 11.24 -8.88 -0.14
N VAL A 119 10.88 -10.02 0.45
CA VAL A 119 10.20 -11.11 -0.27
C VAL A 119 8.88 -10.59 -0.80
N LYS A 120 8.59 -10.91 -2.06
CA LYS A 120 7.34 -10.51 -2.71
C LYS A 120 6.27 -11.58 -2.46
N PRO A 121 5.01 -11.19 -2.23
CA PRO A 121 3.92 -12.15 -2.03
C PRO A 121 3.54 -12.91 -3.32
N TYR A 122 3.86 -12.34 -4.48
CA TYR A 122 3.52 -12.90 -5.78
C TYR A 122 4.71 -12.80 -6.74
N GLN A 123 4.83 -13.76 -7.64
CA GLN A 123 5.83 -13.82 -8.69
C GLN A 123 5.61 -12.73 -9.75
N ASN A 124 4.34 -12.42 -10.06
CA ASN A 124 3.98 -11.45 -11.09
C ASN A 124 2.62 -10.78 -10.83
N ILE A 125 2.29 -9.77 -11.65
CA ILE A 125 1.04 -8.99 -11.52
C ILE A 125 -0.21 -9.84 -11.79
N GLN A 126 -0.13 -10.83 -12.68
CA GLN A 126 -1.30 -11.65 -13.03
C GLN A 126 -1.67 -12.59 -11.88
N GLU A 127 -0.67 -13.20 -11.24
CA GLU A 127 -0.87 -14.00 -10.03
C GLU A 127 -1.45 -13.16 -8.88
N ALA A 128 -0.92 -11.93 -8.69
CA ALA A 128 -1.45 -11.01 -7.70
C ALA A 128 -2.92 -10.70 -7.95
N LYS A 129 -3.31 -10.42 -9.20
CA LYS A 129 -4.72 -10.17 -9.57
C LYS A 129 -5.59 -11.40 -9.37
N ALA A 130 -5.13 -12.57 -9.81
CA ALA A 130 -5.86 -13.81 -9.65
C ALA A 130 -6.17 -14.11 -8.17
N SER A 131 -5.20 -13.88 -7.29
CA SER A 131 -5.33 -14.11 -5.85
C SER A 131 -6.19 -13.07 -5.13
N ASN A 132 -6.45 -11.91 -5.75
CA ASN A 132 -7.15 -10.77 -5.15
C ASN A 132 -8.40 -10.36 -5.95
N GLY A 133 -9.11 -11.33 -6.54
CA GLY A 133 -10.40 -11.08 -7.20
C GLY A 133 -10.31 -10.13 -8.41
N GLY A 134 -9.19 -10.17 -9.13
CA GLY A 134 -8.91 -9.31 -10.30
C GLY A 134 -8.20 -7.99 -9.95
N SER A 135 -8.11 -7.61 -8.67
CA SER A 135 -7.45 -6.38 -8.23
C SER A 135 -5.97 -6.57 -7.99
N TYR A 136 -5.16 -5.55 -8.30
CA TYR A 136 -3.71 -5.59 -8.04
C TYR A 136 -3.37 -4.80 -6.78
N PRO A 137 -2.86 -5.44 -5.71
CA PRO A 137 -2.36 -4.74 -4.54
C PRO A 137 -1.14 -3.86 -4.93
N PRO A 138 -1.19 -2.53 -4.74
CA PRO A 138 -0.08 -1.66 -5.11
C PRO A 138 1.17 -1.94 -4.25
N ASP A 139 2.34 -1.73 -4.85
CA ASP A 139 3.62 -1.76 -4.13
C ASP A 139 3.69 -0.60 -3.11
N MET A 140 4.16 -0.90 -1.91
CA MET A 140 4.18 0.04 -0.78
C MET A 140 5.47 0.85 -0.64
N SER A 141 6.50 0.60 -1.47
CA SER A 141 7.82 1.22 -1.28
C SER A 141 7.78 2.76 -1.29
N VAL A 142 6.86 3.33 -2.06
CA VAL A 142 6.68 4.79 -2.21
C VAL A 142 5.21 5.21 -2.12
N LEU A 143 4.33 4.37 -1.54
CA LEU A 143 2.88 4.59 -1.57
C LEU A 143 2.48 5.93 -0.95
N VAL A 144 3.09 6.29 0.18
CA VAL A 144 2.90 7.58 0.87
C VAL A 144 3.26 8.77 -0.03
N LYS A 145 4.19 8.63 -0.97
CA LYS A 145 4.54 9.67 -1.95
C LYS A 145 3.68 9.64 -3.20
N ALA A 146 3.06 8.49 -3.49
CA ALA A 146 2.32 8.24 -4.72
C ALA A 146 0.82 8.58 -4.61
N ARG A 147 0.36 9.11 -3.48
CA ARG A 147 -1.05 9.47 -3.22
C ARG A 147 -1.14 10.88 -2.65
N SER A 148 -2.20 11.60 -3.03
CA SER A 148 -2.57 12.86 -2.38
C SER A 148 -2.87 12.61 -0.89
N GLY A 149 -2.62 13.60 -0.03
CA GLY A 149 -2.75 13.46 1.42
C GLY A 149 -1.55 12.77 2.11
N GLY A 150 -0.88 11.87 1.39
CA GLY A 150 0.36 11.24 1.81
C GLY A 150 0.21 10.39 3.06
N ALA A 151 0.70 10.89 4.21
CA ALA A 151 0.61 10.21 5.49
C ALA A 151 -0.71 10.50 6.25
N ASN A 152 -1.61 11.31 5.68
CA ASN A 152 -2.90 11.68 6.28
C ASN A 152 -4.08 10.96 5.61
#